data_AF-A0A6V7TZ29-F1
#
_entry.id   AF-A0A6V7TZ29-F1
#
_cell.length_a   1.000
_cell.length_b   1.000
_cell.length_c   1.000
_cell.angle_alpha   90.00
_cell.angle_beta   90.00
_cell.angle_gamma   90.00
#
_symmetry.space_group_name_H-M   'P 1'
#
loop_
_entity.id
_entity.type
_entity.pdbx_description
1 polymer ?
#
loop_
_entity_poly.entity_id
_entity_poly.type
_entity_poly.pdbx_seq_one_letter_code
_entity_poly.pdbx_strand_id
1 'polypeptide(L)'
;MISELTENAASLDVLSRPELECVTQSCVCSYYGGKTNGSTNDCTLPNGQKVQKALRKEIRLLTEEERNKFFKALRIMKNNGDYDYFAALHRDAVATGCAHGGQAFAGWHRELTKRFEIMLRKVDPSLSLPCWDSTLDNRLNNPRDSILFTDQFFGTTNNEGYVTTGFFAPWKTLEGNQYISREVGVISRCTTEYDVDWTLSQTNVDNVLAYMYPDKGCPYSVNWEWLEYTHARTHKCVGGDMSYLETSANEILFPLFHCFVDSVFEEWRQTKQNRTQRVNDYPENLPACSPACHSRNATMTQFPNLKNIDGLRNEYTDNMYEYADRLTCTPTKDCESEFVFCDRSNDAPICVSKARLGGHCGGFSNDADVCYNGTCVNNICVALPSTTTLSASEAEVSKTAELETNKITIPGKIVHDDVIVGKDKVASNLTTKKPANEFATSELYKLAKTTIDSAKEKIVKEATSSYPNKLNNPSLIDDGKVTKSTEKIPQEPKIPSKSLSYLPTTTKMPSKTKIKKLKKHSLITKKQKKSPSIANKKSLTTPKPTIPTTPPLADKPLQNSEDGPSNLKFSLNLNNQMKDFLMIIIGPQKREVNGKK
;
A
#
# COMPACT_ATOMS: atom_id res chain seq x y z
N MET A 1 -23.24 -20.04 12.32
CA MET A 1 -22.97 -19.25 11.10
C MET A 1 -21.79 -18.30 11.22
N ILE A 2 -21.71 -17.33 12.15
CA ILE A 2 -20.46 -16.51 12.29
C ILE A 2 -19.33 -17.29 12.99
N SER A 3 -19.65 -18.30 13.82
CA SER A 3 -18.68 -19.14 14.53
C SER A 3 -18.08 -20.30 13.72
N GLU A 4 -18.55 -20.56 12.49
CA GLU A 4 -18.15 -21.74 11.68
C GLU A 4 -17.20 -21.38 10.53
N LEU A 5 -16.89 -20.09 10.34
CA LEU A 5 -15.91 -19.62 9.35
C LEU A 5 -14.50 -19.44 9.92
N THR A 6 -14.32 -19.64 11.23
CA THR A 6 -13.04 -19.46 11.93
C THR A 6 -12.19 -20.73 12.03
N GLU A 7 -12.71 -21.91 11.68
CA GLU A 7 -12.02 -23.19 11.93
C GLU A 7 -10.96 -23.60 10.88
N ASN A 8 -10.79 -22.85 9.78
CA ASN A 8 -9.77 -23.13 8.74
C ASN A 8 -8.79 -21.98 8.47
N ALA A 9 -8.84 -20.90 9.24
CA ALA A 9 -7.73 -19.95 9.30
C ALA A 9 -6.65 -20.55 10.22
N ALA A 10 -5.67 -21.25 9.64
CA ALA A 10 -4.47 -21.61 10.37
C ALA A 10 -3.86 -20.32 10.94
N SER A 11 -3.83 -20.19 12.27
CA SER A 11 -3.33 -18.99 12.94
C SER A 11 -1.89 -18.73 12.48
N LEU A 12 -1.63 -17.56 11.90
CA LEU A 12 -0.29 -17.22 11.45
C LEU A 12 0.65 -17.14 12.65
N ASP A 13 1.48 -18.17 12.83
CA ASP A 13 2.52 -18.19 13.84
C ASP A 13 3.67 -17.28 13.39
N VAL A 14 3.56 -15.99 13.70
CA VAL A 14 4.60 -15.00 13.40
C VAL A 14 5.91 -15.30 14.14
N LEU A 15 5.85 -16.00 15.27
CA LEU A 15 7.03 -16.42 16.04
C LEU A 15 7.81 -17.56 15.35
N SER A 16 7.18 -18.28 14.40
CA SER A 16 7.87 -19.28 13.57
C SER A 16 8.88 -18.69 12.58
N ARG A 17 8.88 -17.36 12.38
CA ARG A 17 9.70 -16.65 11.39
C ARG A 17 10.59 -15.55 11.98
N PRO A 18 11.51 -15.88 12.90
CA PRO A 18 12.38 -14.91 13.57
C PRO A 18 13.31 -14.14 12.60
N GLU A 19 13.61 -14.70 11.42
CA GLU A 19 14.36 -14.02 10.37
C GLU A 19 13.70 -12.72 9.90
N LEU A 20 12.38 -12.64 10.00
CA LEU A 20 11.61 -11.46 9.58
C LEU A 20 11.67 -10.34 10.61
N GLU A 21 12.15 -10.58 11.83
CA GLU A 21 12.36 -9.54 12.84
C GLU A 21 13.67 -8.77 12.61
N CYS A 22 14.58 -9.30 11.80
CA CYS A 22 15.90 -8.73 11.59
C CYS A 22 15.88 -7.28 11.07
N VAL A 23 16.78 -6.47 11.63
CA VAL A 23 17.07 -5.07 11.24
C VAL A 23 18.56 -4.84 10.93
N THR A 24 19.30 -5.92 10.65
CA THR A 24 20.71 -5.90 10.22
C THR A 24 20.95 -6.97 9.15
N GLN A 25 21.95 -6.76 8.28
CA GLN A 25 22.34 -7.75 7.28
C GLN A 25 22.93 -9.02 7.92
N SER A 26 23.66 -8.88 9.04
CA SER A 26 24.18 -10.04 9.77
C SER A 26 23.09 -10.94 10.35
N CYS A 27 22.02 -10.35 10.89
CA CYS A 27 20.89 -11.08 11.48
C CYS A 27 20.19 -11.97 10.43
N VAL A 28 19.84 -11.39 9.28
CA VAL A 28 19.12 -12.11 8.21
C VAL A 28 20.03 -13.01 7.36
N CYS A 29 21.34 -12.99 7.59
CA CYS A 29 22.30 -13.63 6.69
C CYS A 29 22.13 -15.15 6.55
N SER A 30 21.85 -15.84 7.66
CA SER A 30 21.61 -17.28 7.68
C SER A 30 20.38 -17.66 6.86
N TYR A 31 19.32 -16.82 6.90
CA TYR A 31 18.12 -17.02 6.10
C TYR A 31 18.43 -16.93 4.59
N TYR A 32 19.30 -16.02 4.16
CA TYR A 32 19.79 -15.97 2.78
C TYR A 32 20.82 -17.07 2.44
N GLY A 33 21.15 -17.98 3.36
CA GLY A 33 22.16 -19.03 3.18
C GLY A 33 23.60 -18.50 3.18
N GLY A 34 23.81 -17.26 3.62
CA GLY A 34 25.12 -16.62 3.71
C GLY A 34 25.85 -16.90 5.02
N LYS A 35 27.07 -16.37 5.11
CA LYS A 35 27.93 -16.37 6.29
C LYS A 35 28.20 -14.93 6.73
N THR A 36 28.23 -14.70 8.03
CA THR A 36 28.50 -13.40 8.66
C THR A 36 29.55 -13.55 9.76
N ASN A 37 30.35 -12.53 9.99
CA ASN A 37 31.21 -12.41 11.17
C ASN A 37 30.51 -11.72 12.38
N GLY A 38 29.22 -11.41 12.26
CA GLY A 38 28.41 -10.73 13.28
C GLY A 38 28.33 -9.20 13.15
N SER A 39 29.21 -8.57 12.36
CA SER A 39 29.16 -7.12 12.11
C SER A 39 27.85 -6.72 11.41
N THR A 40 27.20 -5.65 11.85
CA THR A 40 25.86 -5.20 11.41
C THR A 40 25.57 -5.35 9.90
N ASN A 41 26.52 -4.93 9.06
CA ASN A 41 26.37 -4.90 7.60
C ASN A 41 27.20 -6.00 6.88
N ASP A 42 27.55 -7.09 7.58
CA ASP A 42 28.27 -8.21 6.98
C ASP A 42 27.34 -9.40 6.72
N CYS A 43 27.12 -9.70 5.44
CA CYS A 43 26.63 -10.99 5.00
C CYS A 43 27.24 -11.34 3.64
N THR A 44 27.87 -12.51 3.55
CA THR A 44 28.51 -13.03 2.32
C THR A 44 27.80 -14.30 1.87
N LEU A 45 27.22 -14.28 0.69
CA LEU A 45 26.48 -15.39 0.08
C LEU A 45 27.43 -16.52 -0.38
N PRO A 46 26.93 -17.74 -0.66
CA PRO A 46 27.75 -18.86 -1.14
C PRO A 46 28.54 -18.58 -2.43
N ASN A 47 28.06 -17.67 -3.28
CA ASN A 47 28.73 -17.21 -4.50
C ASN A 47 29.78 -16.10 -4.26
N GLY A 48 30.06 -15.74 -3.01
CA GLY A 48 31.01 -14.70 -2.63
C GLY A 48 30.47 -13.26 -2.70
N GLN A 49 29.26 -13.03 -3.21
CA GLN A 49 28.65 -11.71 -3.21
C GLN A 49 28.28 -11.27 -1.79
N LYS A 50 28.48 -9.99 -1.49
CA LYS A 50 28.02 -9.40 -0.24
C LYS A 50 26.61 -8.82 -0.38
N VAL A 51 25.70 -9.22 0.50
CA VAL A 51 24.36 -8.63 0.57
C VAL A 51 24.50 -7.16 0.96
N GLN A 52 24.00 -6.27 0.11
CA GLN A 52 23.97 -4.83 0.37
C GLN A 52 22.63 -4.40 0.97
N LYS A 53 22.62 -3.18 1.49
CA LYS A 53 21.38 -2.43 1.75
C LYS A 53 20.57 -2.33 0.44
N ALA A 54 19.26 -2.55 0.50
CA ALA A 54 18.40 -2.52 -0.69
C ALA A 54 18.15 -1.07 -1.14
N LEU A 55 18.27 -0.78 -2.44
CA LEU A 55 17.88 0.52 -3.02
C LEU A 55 16.47 0.42 -3.60
N ARG A 56 15.48 0.94 -2.89
CA ARG A 56 14.07 0.98 -3.30
C ARG A 56 13.89 2.09 -4.33
N LYS A 57 13.69 1.70 -5.59
CA LYS A 57 13.46 2.60 -6.74
C LYS A 57 11.97 2.64 -7.08
N GLU A 58 11.54 3.68 -7.79
CA GLU A 58 10.21 3.66 -8.41
C GLU A 58 10.14 2.56 -9.50
N ILE A 59 9.02 1.83 -9.58
CA ILE A 59 8.86 0.62 -10.41
C ILE A 59 9.12 0.86 -11.92
N ARG A 60 8.82 2.05 -12.44
CA ARG A 60 9.07 2.46 -13.83
C ARG A 60 10.53 2.87 -14.09
N LEU A 61 11.36 3.03 -13.05
CA LEU A 61 12.82 3.18 -13.19
C LEU A 61 13.57 1.84 -13.21
N LEU A 62 12.88 0.71 -12.99
CA LEU A 62 13.50 -0.61 -13.13
C LEU A 62 13.78 -0.91 -14.61
N THR A 63 15.00 -1.36 -14.89
CA THR A 63 15.33 -2.00 -16.17
C THR A 63 14.44 -3.22 -16.41
N GLU A 64 14.32 -3.65 -17.67
CA GLU A 64 13.55 -4.85 -18.00
C GLU A 64 14.03 -6.09 -17.24
N GLU A 65 15.35 -6.26 -17.06
CA GLU A 65 15.92 -7.37 -16.29
C GLU A 65 15.53 -7.31 -14.81
N GLU A 66 15.65 -6.13 -14.16
CA GLU A 66 15.23 -5.94 -12.76
C GLU A 66 13.73 -6.20 -12.59
N ARG A 67 12.90 -5.68 -13.49
CA ARG A 67 11.44 -5.86 -13.47
C ARG A 67 11.04 -7.32 -13.68
N ASN A 68 11.66 -8.02 -14.62
CA ASN A 68 11.42 -9.44 -14.89
C ASN A 68 11.86 -10.33 -13.71
N LYS A 69 12.99 -10.03 -13.04
CA LYS A 69 13.39 -10.71 -11.80
C LYS A 69 12.39 -10.47 -10.67
N PHE A 70 11.97 -9.21 -10.47
CA PHE A 70 11.00 -8.84 -9.45
C PHE A 70 9.67 -9.58 -9.66
N PHE A 71 9.10 -9.54 -10.86
CA PHE A 71 7.85 -10.22 -11.20
C PHE A 71 7.94 -11.73 -10.99
N LYS A 72 9.04 -12.36 -11.44
CA LYS A 72 9.31 -13.78 -11.20
C LYS A 72 9.41 -14.11 -9.72
N ALA A 73 10.06 -13.27 -8.91
CA ALA A 73 10.17 -13.47 -7.47
C ALA A 73 8.81 -13.38 -6.76
N LEU A 74 7.94 -12.44 -7.16
CA LEU A 74 6.56 -12.37 -6.65
C LEU A 74 5.76 -13.64 -6.97
N ARG A 75 5.90 -14.22 -8.18
CA ARG A 75 5.27 -15.51 -8.51
C ARG A 75 5.81 -16.67 -7.65
N ILE A 76 7.10 -16.67 -7.33
CA ILE A 76 7.69 -17.66 -6.42
C ILE A 76 7.13 -17.49 -5.00
N MET A 77 7.06 -16.25 -4.50
CA MET A 77 6.44 -15.92 -3.20
C MET A 77 4.95 -16.29 -3.13
N LYS A 78 4.23 -16.18 -4.24
CA LYS A 78 2.83 -16.61 -4.31
C LYS A 78 2.69 -18.13 -4.30
N ASN A 79 3.56 -18.83 -5.02
CA ASN A 79 3.53 -20.29 -5.12
C ASN A 79 4.02 -21.01 -3.86
N ASN A 80 4.91 -20.40 -3.07
CA ASN A 80 5.42 -20.97 -1.81
C ASN A 80 4.65 -20.51 -0.56
N GLY A 81 3.70 -19.57 -0.71
CA GLY A 81 2.87 -19.03 0.37
C GLY A 81 3.45 -17.79 1.08
N ASP A 82 4.66 -17.31 0.78
CA ASP A 82 5.23 -16.09 1.40
C ASP A 82 4.39 -14.82 1.13
N TYR A 83 3.81 -14.70 -0.07
CA TYR A 83 2.93 -13.58 -0.41
C TYR A 83 1.61 -13.66 0.37
N ASP A 84 1.08 -14.87 0.55
CA ASP A 84 -0.20 -15.08 1.22
C ASP A 84 -0.05 -14.95 2.74
N TYR A 85 1.11 -15.33 3.27
CA TYR A 85 1.56 -15.00 4.61
C TYR A 85 1.60 -13.48 4.83
N PHE A 86 2.22 -12.72 3.91
CA PHE A 86 2.24 -11.26 3.96
C PHE A 86 0.82 -10.64 3.92
N ALA A 87 -0.03 -11.09 3.01
CA ALA A 87 -1.38 -10.55 2.86
C ALA A 87 -2.25 -10.86 4.09
N ALA A 88 -2.11 -12.06 4.66
CA ALA A 88 -2.82 -12.47 5.86
C ALA A 88 -2.36 -11.71 7.11
N LEU A 89 -1.07 -11.35 7.25
CA LEU A 89 -0.61 -10.48 8.33
C LEU A 89 -1.36 -9.14 8.36
N HIS A 90 -1.64 -8.55 7.19
CA HIS A 90 -2.39 -7.29 7.07
C HIS A 90 -3.87 -7.49 7.40
N ARG A 91 -4.53 -8.47 6.79
CA ARG A 91 -5.93 -8.85 7.08
C ARG A 91 -6.16 -9.13 8.58
N ASP A 92 -5.28 -9.89 9.19
CA ASP A 92 -5.42 -10.29 10.60
C ASP A 92 -5.08 -9.12 11.53
N ALA A 93 -4.16 -8.23 11.14
CA ALA A 93 -3.92 -6.98 11.84
C ALA A 93 -5.15 -6.04 11.81
N VAL A 94 -5.87 -5.99 10.68
CA VAL A 94 -7.16 -5.26 10.56
C VAL A 94 -8.21 -5.85 11.50
N ALA A 95 -8.34 -7.17 11.57
CA ALA A 95 -9.28 -7.84 12.48
C ALA A 95 -8.97 -7.62 13.97
N THR A 96 -7.69 -7.56 14.36
CA THR A 96 -7.26 -7.18 15.71
C THR A 96 -7.30 -5.67 15.98
N GLY A 97 -7.39 -4.86 14.92
CA GLY A 97 -7.24 -3.42 14.93
C GLY A 97 -5.79 -2.92 15.05
N CYS A 98 -5.68 -1.59 15.06
CA CYS A 98 -4.49 -0.83 15.49
C CYS A 98 -3.27 -0.79 14.54
N ALA A 99 -3.31 -1.49 13.40
CA ALA A 99 -2.42 -1.22 12.26
C ALA A 99 -2.84 0.01 11.43
N HIS A 100 -4.08 0.47 11.60
CA HIS A 100 -4.71 1.61 10.92
C HIS A 100 -5.49 2.45 11.93
N GLY A 101 -5.76 3.72 11.61
CA GLY A 101 -6.63 4.58 12.41
C GLY A 101 -5.91 5.36 13.50
N GLY A 102 -4.59 5.49 13.43
CA GLY A 102 -3.82 6.06 14.55
C GLY A 102 -2.31 6.03 14.39
N GLN A 103 -1.63 6.52 15.42
CA GLN A 103 -0.21 6.83 15.49
C GLN A 103 0.73 5.68 15.10
N ALA A 104 0.28 4.44 15.23
CA ALA A 104 1.05 3.23 14.89
C ALA A 104 1.15 2.97 13.38
N PHE A 105 0.27 3.54 12.56
CA PHE A 105 0.10 3.22 11.13
C PHE A 105 1.41 3.18 10.33
N ALA A 106 2.18 4.27 10.37
CA ALA A 106 3.39 4.39 9.55
C ALA A 106 4.49 3.41 10.01
N GLY A 107 4.68 3.26 11.32
CA GLY A 107 5.64 2.32 11.89
C GLY A 107 5.28 0.85 11.65
N TRP A 108 3.99 0.52 11.64
CA TRP A 108 3.48 -0.82 11.38
C TRP A 108 3.65 -1.21 9.90
N HIS A 109 3.26 -0.35 8.96
CA HIS A 109 3.40 -0.62 7.53
C HIS A 109 4.86 -0.62 7.05
N ARG A 110 5.72 0.18 7.71
CA ARG A 110 7.18 0.09 7.57
C ARG A 110 7.71 -1.31 7.91
N GLU A 111 7.34 -1.85 9.06
CA GLU A 111 7.75 -3.19 9.46
C GLU A 111 7.20 -4.26 8.50
N LEU A 112 5.92 -4.16 8.10
CA LEU A 112 5.31 -5.07 7.14
C LEU A 112 6.07 -5.08 5.79
N THR A 113 6.38 -3.91 5.22
CA THR A 113 7.12 -3.82 3.94
C THR A 113 8.58 -4.26 4.07
N LYS A 114 9.22 -4.05 5.23
CA LYS A 114 10.54 -4.64 5.52
C LYS A 114 10.49 -6.17 5.55
N ARG A 115 9.47 -6.77 6.18
CA ARG A 115 9.28 -8.24 6.18
C ARG A 115 9.06 -8.78 4.77
N PHE A 116 8.25 -8.10 3.96
CA PHE A 116 8.06 -8.41 2.55
C PHE A 116 9.38 -8.42 1.77
N GLU A 117 10.19 -7.38 1.94
CA GLU A 117 11.49 -7.28 1.27
C GLU A 117 12.48 -8.37 1.71
N ILE A 118 12.45 -8.82 2.98
CA ILE A 118 13.24 -9.99 3.42
C ILE A 118 12.79 -11.27 2.70
N MET A 119 11.49 -11.49 2.53
CA MET A 119 10.97 -12.66 1.79
C MET A 119 11.29 -12.58 0.28
N LEU A 120 11.16 -11.40 -0.32
CA LEU A 120 11.56 -11.13 -1.71
C LEU A 120 13.05 -11.45 -1.93
N ARG A 121 13.91 -11.00 -1.02
CA ARG A 121 15.37 -11.18 -1.09
C ARG A 121 15.84 -12.58 -0.70
N LYS A 122 14.97 -13.41 -0.12
CA LYS A 122 15.21 -14.86 -0.01
C LYS A 122 15.14 -15.55 -1.36
N VAL A 123 14.30 -15.07 -2.27
CA VAL A 123 14.20 -15.59 -3.64
C VAL A 123 15.37 -15.12 -4.50
N ASP A 124 15.70 -13.83 -4.46
CA ASP A 124 16.88 -13.25 -5.10
C ASP A 124 17.46 -12.11 -4.25
N PRO A 125 18.61 -12.31 -3.57
CA PRO A 125 19.22 -11.29 -2.70
C PRO A 125 19.64 -9.98 -3.40
N SER A 126 19.68 -9.96 -4.73
CA SER A 126 19.98 -8.76 -5.53
C SER A 126 18.79 -7.82 -5.70
N LEU A 127 17.57 -8.29 -5.41
CA LEU A 127 16.35 -7.47 -5.48
C LEU A 127 16.25 -6.47 -4.33
N SER A 128 15.45 -5.42 -4.58
CA SER A 128 14.84 -4.54 -3.60
C SER A 128 13.32 -4.52 -3.81
N LEU A 129 12.56 -4.04 -2.83
CA LEU A 129 11.16 -3.70 -3.01
C LEU A 129 11.07 -2.40 -3.82
N PRO A 130 10.58 -2.40 -5.08
CA PRO A 130 10.30 -1.14 -5.76
C PRO A 130 9.12 -0.43 -5.08
N CYS A 131 9.12 0.90 -5.16
CA CYS A 131 7.99 1.73 -4.77
C CYS A 131 7.12 2.05 -5.99
N TRP A 132 5.83 2.30 -5.76
CA TRP A 132 4.92 2.86 -6.75
C TRP A 132 4.51 4.27 -6.31
N ASP A 133 5.07 5.28 -6.99
CA ASP A 133 4.66 6.66 -6.80
C ASP A 133 3.37 6.92 -7.61
N SER A 134 2.23 6.88 -6.91
CA SER A 134 0.92 7.07 -7.53
C SER A 134 0.61 8.51 -7.94
N THR A 135 1.47 9.50 -7.61
CA THR A 135 1.26 10.88 -8.09
C THR A 135 1.45 10.99 -9.60
N LEU A 136 2.38 10.19 -10.15
CA LEU A 136 2.64 10.07 -11.59
C LEU A 136 1.37 9.64 -12.35
N ASP A 137 0.57 8.77 -11.74
CA ASP A 137 -0.68 8.23 -12.30
C ASP A 137 -1.86 9.18 -12.10
N ASN A 138 -1.90 9.91 -10.98
CA ASN A 138 -2.93 10.90 -10.69
C ASN A 138 -2.91 12.11 -11.64
N ARG A 139 -1.78 12.38 -12.30
CA ARG A 139 -1.63 13.48 -13.26
C ARG A 139 -2.27 13.20 -14.62
N LEU A 140 -2.56 11.94 -14.94
CA LEU A 140 -3.34 11.59 -16.14
C LEU A 140 -4.82 11.97 -15.97
N ASN A 141 -5.49 12.29 -17.08
CA ASN A 141 -6.93 12.59 -17.08
C ASN A 141 -7.79 11.44 -16.54
N ASN A 142 -7.27 10.20 -16.62
CA ASN A 142 -7.80 9.07 -15.86
C ASN A 142 -6.64 8.16 -15.42
N PRO A 143 -6.44 7.89 -14.12
CA PRO A 143 -5.38 6.99 -13.64
C PRO A 143 -5.43 5.58 -14.25
N ARG A 144 -6.61 5.09 -14.65
CA ARG A 144 -6.77 3.78 -15.30
C ARG A 144 -6.05 3.67 -16.65
N ASP A 145 -5.76 4.80 -17.27
CA ASP A 145 -5.11 4.87 -18.57
C ASP A 145 -3.58 4.78 -18.44
N SER A 146 -3.04 4.78 -17.21
CA SER A 146 -1.62 4.54 -16.94
C SER A 146 -1.12 3.20 -17.51
N ILE A 147 0.11 3.20 -18.00
CA ILE A 147 0.85 2.01 -18.43
C ILE A 147 0.96 0.92 -17.34
N LEU A 148 0.84 1.28 -16.06
CA LEU A 148 0.84 0.30 -14.95
C LEU A 148 -0.32 -0.71 -15.04
N PHE A 149 -1.47 -0.30 -15.57
CA PHE A 149 -2.67 -1.14 -15.72
C PHE A 149 -2.72 -1.80 -17.11
N THR A 150 -1.59 -2.41 -17.48
CA THR A 150 -1.36 -3.16 -18.72
C THR A 150 -0.49 -4.39 -18.49
N ASP A 151 -0.42 -5.28 -19.47
CA ASP A 151 0.38 -6.52 -19.43
C ASP A 151 1.89 -6.27 -19.31
N GLN A 152 2.37 -5.06 -19.62
CA GLN A 152 3.75 -4.64 -19.39
C GLN A 152 4.10 -4.54 -17.89
N PHE A 153 3.09 -4.37 -17.04
CA PHE A 153 3.21 -4.28 -15.59
C PHE A 153 2.20 -5.21 -14.89
N PHE A 154 1.08 -4.68 -14.40
CA PHE A 154 0.23 -5.37 -13.43
C PHE A 154 -1.07 -5.95 -14.02
N GLY A 155 -1.17 -6.03 -15.36
CA GLY A 155 -2.29 -6.62 -16.09
C GLY A 155 -3.46 -5.65 -16.32
N THR A 156 -4.30 -5.98 -17.31
CA THR A 156 -5.54 -5.25 -17.62
C THR A 156 -6.74 -5.86 -16.90
N THR A 157 -7.80 -5.06 -16.78
CA THR A 157 -9.05 -5.41 -16.11
C THR A 157 -10.16 -5.66 -17.15
N ASN A 158 -10.94 -6.73 -16.97
CA ASN A 158 -12.10 -7.04 -17.80
C ASN A 158 -13.35 -6.20 -17.42
N ASN A 159 -14.48 -6.43 -18.09
CA ASN A 159 -15.72 -5.67 -17.84
C ASN A 159 -16.33 -5.93 -16.45
N GLU A 160 -16.00 -7.07 -15.84
CA GLU A 160 -16.44 -7.50 -14.53
C GLU A 160 -15.54 -7.00 -13.39
N GLY A 161 -14.47 -6.24 -13.70
CA GLY A 161 -13.55 -5.68 -12.72
C GLY A 161 -12.37 -6.59 -12.34
N TYR A 162 -12.24 -7.79 -12.94
CA TYR A 162 -11.14 -8.73 -12.65
C TYR A 162 -9.89 -8.49 -13.49
N VAL A 163 -8.71 -8.66 -12.89
CA VAL A 163 -7.41 -8.58 -13.57
C VAL A 163 -7.11 -9.91 -14.26
N THR A 164 -7.42 -10.02 -15.55
CA THR A 164 -7.41 -11.29 -16.29
C THR A 164 -6.22 -11.49 -17.23
N THR A 165 -5.32 -10.51 -17.34
CA THR A 165 -4.17 -10.53 -18.29
C THR A 165 -2.83 -10.19 -17.61
N GLY A 166 -1.74 -10.22 -18.37
CA GLY A 166 -0.39 -9.93 -17.88
C GLY A 166 0.23 -11.03 -17.01
N PHE A 167 1.46 -10.78 -16.54
CA PHE A 167 2.30 -11.77 -15.85
C PHE A 167 1.67 -12.39 -14.58
N PHE A 168 0.74 -11.66 -13.96
CA PHE A 168 0.15 -12.00 -12.68
C PHE A 168 -1.21 -12.70 -12.75
N ALA A 169 -1.92 -12.68 -13.88
CA ALA A 169 -3.17 -13.41 -14.02
C ALA A 169 -2.93 -14.93 -14.20
N PRO A 170 -3.74 -15.83 -13.61
CA PRO A 170 -4.61 -15.57 -12.45
C PRO A 170 -3.80 -15.30 -11.19
N TRP A 171 -4.29 -14.38 -10.35
CA TRP A 171 -3.77 -14.12 -9.00
C TRP A 171 -4.87 -14.42 -8.00
N LYS A 172 -4.84 -15.63 -7.43
CA LYS A 172 -5.88 -16.10 -6.53
C LYS A 172 -5.85 -15.34 -5.20
N THR A 173 -6.98 -14.86 -4.69
CA THR A 173 -7.04 -14.15 -3.39
C THR A 173 -7.13 -15.12 -2.21
N LEU A 174 -6.88 -14.64 -0.99
CA LEU A 174 -7.02 -15.41 0.25
C LEU A 174 -8.45 -15.93 0.47
N GLU A 175 -9.45 -15.20 -0.03
CA GLU A 175 -10.88 -15.53 0.03
C GLU A 175 -11.28 -16.61 -1.00
N GLY A 176 -10.34 -17.00 -1.87
CA GLY A 176 -10.53 -18.06 -2.85
C GLY A 176 -10.89 -17.59 -4.26
N ASN A 177 -11.08 -16.29 -4.48
CA ASN A 177 -11.37 -15.73 -5.80
C ASN A 177 -10.21 -16.00 -6.77
N GLN A 178 -10.50 -16.37 -8.02
CA GLN A 178 -9.49 -16.75 -9.02
C GLN A 178 -8.59 -15.57 -9.46
N TYR A 179 -9.09 -14.34 -9.34
CA TYR A 179 -8.44 -13.11 -9.74
C TYR A 179 -8.69 -12.02 -8.69
N ILE A 180 -7.72 -11.12 -8.54
CA ILE A 180 -7.91 -9.80 -7.92
C ILE A 180 -8.77 -8.91 -8.80
N SER A 181 -9.43 -7.95 -8.17
CA SER A 181 -10.34 -6.97 -8.78
C SER A 181 -9.82 -5.54 -8.64
N ARG A 182 -10.15 -4.69 -9.62
CA ARG A 182 -9.79 -3.26 -9.68
C ARG A 182 -10.91 -2.45 -10.34
N GLU A 183 -11.08 -1.21 -9.91
CA GLU A 183 -11.99 -0.21 -10.50
C GLU A 183 -11.28 1.14 -10.58
N VAL A 184 -10.20 1.18 -11.36
CA VAL A 184 -9.22 2.28 -11.28
C VAL A 184 -9.85 3.63 -11.66
N GLY A 185 -9.67 4.63 -10.80
CA GLY A 185 -10.17 5.99 -10.95
C GLY A 185 -11.67 6.16 -10.76
N VAL A 186 -12.40 5.12 -10.30
CA VAL A 186 -13.87 5.17 -10.16
C VAL A 186 -14.32 5.74 -8.82
N ILE A 187 -13.72 5.32 -7.70
CA ILE A 187 -14.18 5.66 -6.35
C ILE A 187 -13.49 6.92 -5.82
N SER A 188 -12.19 7.09 -6.10
CA SER A 188 -11.35 8.19 -5.61
C SER A 188 -10.26 8.55 -6.62
N ARG A 189 -9.64 9.71 -6.42
CA ARG A 189 -8.35 10.07 -7.02
C ARG A 189 -7.19 9.34 -6.31
N CYS A 190 -6.06 9.21 -6.98
CA CYS A 190 -4.79 8.73 -6.41
C CYS A 190 -4.11 9.85 -5.61
N THR A 191 -2.93 9.61 -5.04
CA THR A 191 -2.13 10.61 -4.32
C THR A 191 -1.80 11.79 -5.25
N THR A 192 -1.87 13.01 -4.75
CA THR A 192 -1.40 14.22 -5.47
C THR A 192 -0.07 14.69 -4.90
N GLU A 193 0.69 15.50 -5.65
CA GLU A 193 1.83 16.22 -5.07
C GLU A 193 1.44 17.05 -3.86
N TYR A 194 0.24 17.63 -3.84
CA TYR A 194 -0.26 18.37 -2.68
C TYR A 194 -0.32 17.49 -1.41
N ASP A 195 -0.74 16.23 -1.51
CA ASP A 195 -0.78 15.33 -0.34
C ASP A 195 0.65 15.04 0.19
N VAL A 196 1.63 14.92 -0.72
CA VAL A 196 3.06 14.71 -0.41
C VAL A 196 3.66 15.98 0.20
N ASP A 197 3.55 17.11 -0.50
CA ASP A 197 4.02 18.43 -0.05
C ASP A 197 3.42 18.82 1.30
N TRP A 198 2.14 18.52 1.54
CA TRP A 198 1.50 18.76 2.83
C TRP A 198 2.19 17.96 3.92
N THR A 199 2.41 16.66 3.72
CA THR A 199 3.12 15.79 4.68
C THR A 199 4.55 16.28 4.92
N LEU A 200 5.29 16.55 3.84
CA LEU A 200 6.66 17.09 3.89
C LEU A 200 6.75 18.52 4.43
N SER A 201 5.64 19.26 4.56
CA SER A 201 5.63 20.58 5.19
C SER A 201 5.57 20.50 6.73
N GLN A 202 4.97 19.44 7.29
CA GLN A 202 4.63 19.34 8.72
C GLN A 202 5.84 19.43 9.64
N THR A 203 5.68 20.10 10.79
CA THR A 203 6.69 20.21 11.85
C THR A 203 6.26 19.58 13.17
N ASN A 204 4.98 19.26 13.34
CA ASN A 204 4.48 18.49 14.48
C ASN A 204 4.32 17.01 14.10
N VAL A 205 4.80 16.10 14.95
CA VAL A 205 4.63 14.65 14.79
C VAL A 205 3.16 14.23 14.80
N ASP A 206 2.30 14.93 15.54
CA ASP A 206 0.85 14.66 15.61
C ASP A 206 0.14 14.81 14.25
N ASN A 207 0.73 15.54 13.29
CA ASN A 207 0.18 15.72 11.95
C ASN A 207 0.61 14.63 10.97
N VAL A 208 1.52 13.72 11.36
CA VAL A 208 2.04 12.63 10.52
C VAL A 208 1.74 11.27 11.13
N LEU A 209 1.91 11.14 12.45
CA LEU A 209 1.46 10.00 13.25
C LEU A 209 0.11 10.34 13.89
N ALA A 210 -0.92 10.57 13.08
CA ALA A 210 -2.12 11.27 13.53
C ALA A 210 -3.11 10.45 14.38
N TYR A 211 -3.97 11.18 15.10
CA TYR A 211 -5.12 10.64 15.84
C TYR A 211 -6.37 10.61 14.94
N MET A 212 -6.62 9.53 14.18
CA MET A 212 -7.69 9.55 13.16
C MET A 212 -9.12 9.59 13.73
N TYR A 213 -9.33 9.12 14.97
CA TYR A 213 -10.66 9.04 15.58
C TYR A 213 -10.73 9.84 16.90
N PRO A 214 -10.73 11.18 16.84
CA PRO A 214 -10.92 12.02 18.01
C PRO A 214 -12.35 11.90 18.55
N ASP A 215 -12.51 11.15 19.64
CA ASP A 215 -13.74 11.09 20.42
C ASP A 215 -13.99 12.40 21.21
N LYS A 216 -15.19 12.52 21.79
CA LYS A 216 -15.56 13.66 22.63
C LYS A 216 -14.60 13.83 23.81
N GLY A 217 -13.75 14.83 23.74
CA GLY A 217 -12.72 15.14 24.75
C GLY A 217 -11.30 15.13 24.20
N CYS A 218 -11.08 14.67 22.97
CA CYS A 218 -9.80 14.88 22.28
C CYS A 218 -9.58 16.39 22.00
N PRO A 219 -8.39 16.95 22.25
CA PRO A 219 -8.07 18.33 21.87
C PRO A 219 -7.74 18.50 20.38
N TYR A 220 -7.59 17.41 19.62
CA TYR A 220 -7.34 17.41 18.18
C TYR A 220 -8.64 17.22 17.38
N SER A 221 -8.73 17.85 16.21
CA SER A 221 -9.80 17.62 15.24
C SER A 221 -9.29 16.85 14.02
N VAL A 222 -10.16 16.10 13.36
CA VAL A 222 -9.83 15.37 12.11
C VAL A 222 -9.29 16.33 11.06
N ASN A 223 -8.16 15.99 10.46
CA ASN A 223 -7.60 16.67 9.30
C ASN A 223 -7.48 15.68 8.13
N TRP A 224 -7.99 16.06 6.95
CA TRP A 224 -8.10 15.19 5.78
C TRP A 224 -6.84 15.15 4.91
N GLU A 225 -5.80 15.86 5.32
CA GLU A 225 -4.49 15.91 4.67
C GLU A 225 -3.44 15.03 5.40
N TRP A 226 -3.76 14.52 6.60
CA TRP A 226 -2.96 13.52 7.31
C TRP A 226 -2.59 12.33 6.40
N LEU A 227 -1.36 11.83 6.55
CA LEU A 227 -0.76 10.80 5.70
C LEU A 227 -1.66 9.56 5.55
N GLU A 228 -2.31 9.10 6.62
CA GLU A 228 -3.19 7.94 6.54
C GLU A 228 -4.51 8.24 5.79
N TYR A 229 -5.09 9.44 5.89
CA TYR A 229 -6.25 9.79 5.06
C TYR A 229 -5.88 9.97 3.59
N THR A 230 -4.70 10.52 3.28
CA THR A 230 -4.26 10.70 1.90
C THR A 230 -3.82 9.39 1.25
N HIS A 231 -3.22 8.44 1.99
CA HIS A 231 -2.94 7.10 1.45
C HIS A 231 -4.21 6.33 1.12
N ALA A 232 -5.26 6.47 1.94
CA ALA A 232 -6.55 5.80 1.74
C ALA A 232 -7.24 6.23 0.42
N ARG A 233 -6.95 7.45 -0.07
CA ARG A 233 -7.41 7.91 -1.39
C ARG A 233 -6.88 7.01 -2.51
N THR A 234 -5.63 6.57 -2.45
CA THR A 234 -5.04 5.67 -3.47
C THR A 234 -5.55 4.23 -3.37
N HIS A 235 -5.81 3.73 -2.15
CA HIS A 235 -6.53 2.47 -1.97
C HIS A 235 -7.88 2.47 -2.71
N LYS A 236 -8.64 3.56 -2.56
CA LYS A 236 -9.90 3.79 -3.31
C LYS A 236 -9.68 4.16 -4.78
N CYS A 237 -8.52 4.72 -5.15
CA CYS A 237 -8.16 5.00 -6.55
C CYS A 237 -8.00 3.71 -7.36
N VAL A 238 -7.43 2.65 -6.77
CA VAL A 238 -7.29 1.35 -7.46
C VAL A 238 -8.63 0.62 -7.57
N GLY A 239 -9.55 0.83 -6.61
CA GLY A 239 -10.83 0.12 -6.56
C GLY A 239 -10.69 -1.35 -6.11
N GLY A 240 -11.75 -2.14 -6.27
CA GLY A 240 -11.76 -3.59 -6.06
C GLY A 240 -11.15 -4.06 -4.73
N ASP A 241 -10.32 -5.11 -4.76
CA ASP A 241 -9.70 -5.70 -3.57
C ASP A 241 -8.82 -4.69 -2.81
N MET A 242 -8.13 -3.82 -3.53
CA MET A 242 -7.27 -2.77 -2.96
C MET A 242 -8.06 -1.73 -2.14
N SER A 243 -9.38 -1.64 -2.32
CA SER A 243 -10.23 -0.68 -1.61
C SER A 243 -10.68 -1.08 -0.22
N TYR A 244 -10.60 -2.34 0.19
CA TYR A 244 -11.04 -2.79 1.51
C TYR A 244 -9.83 -3.21 2.34
N LEU A 245 -9.83 -2.86 3.63
CA LEU A 245 -8.67 -3.09 4.50
C LEU A 245 -8.32 -4.58 4.51
N GLU A 246 -9.31 -5.44 4.69
CA GLU A 246 -9.21 -6.89 4.83
C GLU A 246 -8.66 -7.59 3.58
N THR A 247 -8.92 -7.05 2.38
CA THR A 247 -8.51 -7.66 1.11
C THR A 247 -7.36 -6.96 0.42
N SER A 248 -7.00 -5.73 0.84
CA SER A 248 -6.11 -4.86 0.06
C SER A 248 -4.73 -5.45 -0.18
N ALA A 249 -4.17 -6.20 0.76
CA ALA A 249 -2.88 -6.85 0.59
C ALA A 249 -2.88 -8.05 -0.39
N ASN A 250 -4.05 -8.51 -0.87
CA ASN A 250 -4.12 -9.44 -2.02
C ASN A 250 -3.56 -8.79 -3.31
N GLU A 251 -3.75 -7.47 -3.47
CA GLU A 251 -3.33 -6.71 -4.65
C GLU A 251 -1.80 -6.53 -4.67
N ILE A 252 -1.18 -6.79 -5.81
CA ILE A 252 0.27 -6.75 -6.02
C ILE A 252 0.83 -5.33 -5.88
N LEU A 253 0.02 -4.32 -6.21
CA LEU A 253 0.38 -2.91 -5.99
C LEU A 253 0.47 -2.51 -4.50
N PHE A 254 -0.11 -3.28 -3.57
CA PHE A 254 -0.12 -2.94 -2.14
C PHE A 254 1.29 -2.73 -1.53
N PRO A 255 2.23 -3.70 -1.59
CA PRO A 255 3.57 -3.51 -1.01
C PRO A 255 4.36 -2.38 -1.70
N LEU A 256 4.14 -2.14 -3.01
CA LEU A 256 4.78 -1.05 -3.76
C LEU A 256 4.22 0.32 -3.35
N PHE A 257 2.92 0.42 -3.11
CA PHE A 257 2.31 1.65 -2.63
C PHE A 257 2.76 1.98 -1.20
N HIS A 258 2.78 0.99 -0.30
CA HIS A 258 3.26 1.19 1.07
C HIS A 258 4.77 1.46 1.14
N CYS A 259 5.56 0.99 0.17
CA CYS A 259 6.95 1.42 -0.04
C CYS A 259 7.04 2.95 -0.29
N PHE A 260 6.15 3.50 -1.12
CA PHE A 260 6.08 4.94 -1.41
C PHE A 260 5.56 5.76 -0.21
N VAL A 261 4.55 5.25 0.50
CA VAL A 261 4.09 5.88 1.76
C VAL A 261 5.23 5.95 2.79
N ASP A 262 6.02 4.87 2.94
CA ASP A 262 7.19 4.88 3.83
C ASP A 262 8.33 5.77 3.31
N SER A 263 8.48 5.97 1.99
CA SER A 263 9.47 6.91 1.45
C SER A 263 9.12 8.36 1.80
N VAL A 264 7.85 8.76 1.68
CA VAL A 264 7.38 10.10 2.08
C VAL A 264 7.49 10.29 3.59
N PHE A 265 7.15 9.27 4.38
CA PHE A 265 7.33 9.30 5.84
C PHE A 265 8.81 9.43 6.22
N GLU A 266 9.71 8.69 5.58
CA GLU A 266 11.14 8.78 5.83
C GLU A 266 11.74 10.12 5.39
N GLU A 267 11.32 10.69 4.25
CA GLU A 267 11.76 12.02 3.83
C GLU A 267 11.31 13.11 4.82
N TRP A 268 10.09 13.03 5.35
CA TRP A 268 9.63 13.89 6.44
C TRP A 268 10.52 13.74 7.68
N ARG A 269 10.77 12.50 8.14
CA ARG A 269 11.70 12.23 9.27
C ARG A 269 13.09 12.78 8.99
N GLN A 270 13.57 12.71 7.75
CA GLN A 270 14.91 13.15 7.38
C GLN A 270 15.06 14.66 7.33
N THR A 271 14.03 15.38 6.89
CA THR A 271 14.02 16.84 6.74
C THR A 271 13.57 17.61 7.99
N LYS A 272 12.76 16.99 8.86
CA LYS A 272 12.16 17.66 10.04
C LYS A 272 12.72 17.22 11.39
N GLN A 273 13.29 16.02 11.47
CA GLN A 273 13.77 15.45 12.72
C GLN A 273 15.27 15.16 12.69
N ASN A 274 15.95 15.52 13.78
CA ASN A 274 17.28 14.99 14.05
C ASN A 274 17.23 13.49 14.40
N ARG A 275 18.36 12.77 14.36
CA ARG A 275 18.38 11.31 14.57
C ARG A 275 17.89 10.84 15.94
N THR A 276 17.90 11.69 16.96
CA THR A 276 17.35 11.38 18.30
C THR A 276 15.84 11.58 18.33
N GLN A 277 15.32 12.64 17.72
CA GLN A 277 13.89 12.88 17.56
C GLN A 277 13.22 11.73 16.80
N ARG A 278 13.83 11.29 15.69
CA ARG A 278 13.33 10.20 14.83
C ARG A 278 12.94 8.91 15.54
N VAL A 279 13.58 8.59 16.67
CA VAL A 279 13.35 7.35 17.45
C VAL A 279 12.59 7.58 18.76
N ASN A 280 12.21 8.83 19.08
CA ASN A 280 11.62 9.21 20.36
C ASN A 280 10.30 9.96 20.24
N ASP A 281 10.21 10.88 19.28
CA ASP A 281 9.02 11.68 18.99
C ASP A 281 7.89 10.74 18.57
N TYR A 282 6.89 10.62 19.44
CA TYR A 282 5.68 9.85 19.23
C TYR A 282 4.55 10.57 19.98
N PRO A 283 3.35 10.72 19.42
CA PRO A 283 2.27 11.44 20.07
C PRO A 283 1.90 10.84 21.42
N GLU A 284 1.34 11.67 22.31
CA GLU A 284 0.95 11.22 23.64
C GLU A 284 -0.16 10.15 23.58
N ASN A 285 -0.20 9.26 24.57
CA ASN A 285 -1.34 8.35 24.71
C ASN A 285 -2.52 9.14 25.28
N LEU A 286 -3.41 9.59 24.40
CA LEU A 286 -4.64 10.27 24.72
C LEU A 286 -5.82 9.30 24.47
N PRO A 287 -6.41 8.68 25.51
CA PRO A 287 -7.49 7.69 25.33
C PRO A 287 -8.76 8.24 24.66
N ALA A 288 -8.95 9.57 24.67
CA ALA A 288 -10.03 10.23 23.96
C ALA A 288 -9.73 10.46 22.45
N CYS A 289 -8.50 10.20 21.99
CA CYS A 289 -8.07 10.47 20.61
C CYS A 289 -7.71 9.19 19.82
N SER A 290 -7.39 8.11 20.52
CA SER A 290 -6.95 6.84 19.91
C SER A 290 -7.08 5.69 20.91
N PRO A 291 -7.48 4.48 20.47
CA PRO A 291 -7.39 3.27 21.29
C PRO A 291 -5.97 3.02 21.83
N ALA A 292 -5.86 2.53 23.07
CA ALA A 292 -4.58 2.39 23.77
C ALA A 292 -3.55 1.49 23.07
N CYS A 293 -3.98 0.60 22.17
CA CYS A 293 -3.10 -0.21 21.32
C CYS A 293 -2.25 0.61 20.33
N HIS A 294 -2.60 1.86 20.02
CA HIS A 294 -1.74 2.77 19.25
C HIS A 294 -0.67 3.47 20.11
N SER A 295 -0.66 3.26 21.44
CA SER A 295 0.33 3.89 22.32
C SER A 295 1.75 3.52 21.93
N ARG A 296 2.68 4.47 22.11
CA ARG A 296 4.13 4.32 21.93
C ARG A 296 4.69 2.96 22.38
N ASN A 297 4.29 2.53 23.58
CA ASN A 297 4.84 1.36 24.26
C ASN A 297 3.94 0.11 24.19
N ALA A 298 2.80 0.18 23.51
CA ALA A 298 1.95 -0.99 23.27
C ALA A 298 2.63 -1.94 22.27
N THR A 299 2.34 -3.23 22.39
CA THR A 299 2.78 -4.26 21.45
C THR A 299 2.27 -3.92 20.05
N MET A 300 3.16 -3.95 19.06
CA MET A 300 2.82 -3.75 17.67
C MET A 300 1.97 -4.93 17.20
N THR A 301 0.76 -4.68 16.67
CA THR A 301 -0.16 -5.77 16.35
C THR A 301 0.43 -6.76 15.36
N GLN A 302 0.14 -8.06 15.53
CA GLN A 302 0.76 -9.20 14.84
C GLN A 302 2.29 -9.34 14.99
N PHE A 303 3.00 -8.40 15.62
CA PHE A 303 4.45 -8.44 15.81
C PHE A 303 4.81 -8.42 17.31
N PRO A 304 4.56 -9.54 18.04
CA PRO A 304 4.54 -9.56 19.51
C PRO A 304 5.84 -9.15 20.20
N ASN A 305 6.99 -9.29 19.53
CA ASN A 305 8.31 -8.90 20.05
C ASN A 305 8.64 -7.41 19.85
N LEU A 306 7.78 -6.64 19.16
CA LEU A 306 7.95 -5.23 18.87
C LEU A 306 6.90 -4.38 19.60
N LYS A 307 7.28 -3.14 19.93
CA LYS A 307 6.34 -2.08 20.34
C LYS A 307 6.14 -1.11 19.18
N ASN A 308 5.06 -0.34 19.16
CA ASN A 308 4.80 0.62 18.07
C ASN A 308 5.98 1.58 17.83
N ILE A 309 6.66 2.05 18.89
CA ILE A 309 7.87 2.88 18.79
C ILE A 309 9.04 2.19 18.08
N ASP A 310 9.10 0.86 18.07
CA ASP A 310 10.17 0.13 17.38
C ASP A 310 10.04 0.22 15.85
N GLY A 311 8.87 0.59 15.32
CA GLY A 311 8.69 1.02 13.93
C GLY A 311 9.45 2.32 13.61
N LEU A 312 9.81 3.11 14.62
CA LEU A 312 10.56 4.36 14.45
C LEU A 312 12.08 4.20 14.65
N ARG A 313 12.63 2.99 14.66
CA ARG A 313 14.09 2.78 14.70
C ARG A 313 14.78 3.42 13.46
N ASN A 314 16.04 3.83 13.60
CA ASN A 314 16.82 4.30 12.44
C ASN A 314 17.40 3.11 11.64
N GLU A 315 17.49 1.95 12.28
CA GLU A 315 18.12 0.73 11.79
C GLU A 315 17.50 0.18 10.49
N TYR A 316 16.22 0.46 10.22
CA TYR A 316 15.58 0.18 8.93
C TYR A 316 16.36 0.83 7.78
N THR A 317 16.64 2.14 7.88
CA THR A 317 17.25 2.93 6.81
C THR A 317 18.77 3.05 6.90
N ASP A 318 19.34 2.75 8.07
CA ASP A 318 20.79 2.59 8.25
C ASP A 318 21.29 1.25 7.65
N ASN A 319 20.55 0.16 7.84
CA ASN A 319 21.06 -1.20 7.60
C ASN A 319 20.30 -2.00 6.51
N MET A 320 18.97 -1.84 6.39
CA MET A 320 18.13 -2.75 5.58
C MET A 320 17.88 -2.23 4.17
N TYR A 321 17.41 -0.99 4.04
CA TYR A 321 17.08 -0.36 2.76
C TYR A 321 17.36 1.16 2.74
N GLU A 322 17.31 1.76 1.56
CA GLU A 322 17.18 3.21 1.33
C GLU A 322 16.31 3.46 0.11
N TYR A 323 15.88 4.71 -0.05
CA TYR A 323 15.07 5.16 -1.16
C TYR A 323 15.94 5.86 -2.21
N ALA A 324 15.65 5.60 -3.48
CA ALA A 324 16.09 6.48 -4.56
C ALA A 324 15.26 7.79 -4.53
N ASP A 325 15.82 8.86 -5.07
CA ASP A 325 15.12 10.13 -5.22
C ASP A 325 13.84 9.95 -6.06
N ARG A 326 12.78 10.71 -5.74
CA ARG A 326 11.56 10.76 -6.58
C ARG A 326 11.89 11.29 -7.98
N LEU A 327 11.14 10.84 -8.98
CA LEU A 327 11.36 11.28 -10.36
C LEU A 327 11.09 12.79 -10.47
N THR A 328 12.06 13.50 -11.05
CA THR A 328 11.96 14.93 -11.34
C THR A 328 12.42 15.20 -12.77
N CYS A 329 11.85 16.23 -13.37
CA CYS A 329 12.25 16.70 -14.69
C CYS A 329 12.35 18.22 -14.72
N THR A 330 12.83 18.77 -15.84
CA THR A 330 13.02 20.21 -16.00
C THR A 330 12.57 20.64 -17.41
N PRO A 331 12.58 21.95 -17.74
CA PRO A 331 12.31 22.39 -19.11
C PRO A 331 13.28 21.82 -20.16
N THR A 332 14.43 21.25 -19.74
CA THR A 332 15.48 20.73 -20.65
C THR A 332 15.93 19.30 -20.36
N LYS A 333 15.39 18.65 -19.33
CA LYS A 333 15.70 17.26 -18.93
C LYS A 333 14.39 16.48 -18.78
N ASP A 334 14.37 15.23 -19.23
CA ASP A 334 13.23 14.32 -19.04
C ASP A 334 13.38 13.41 -17.81
N CYS A 335 12.35 12.61 -17.55
CA CYS A 335 12.15 11.76 -16.37
C CYS A 335 13.00 10.47 -16.31
N GLU A 336 13.95 10.29 -17.24
CA GLU A 336 14.92 9.16 -17.27
C GLU A 336 14.30 7.74 -17.32
N SER A 337 13.07 7.60 -17.81
CA SER A 337 12.44 6.29 -18.11
C SER A 337 11.46 6.38 -19.28
N GLU A 338 11.33 5.29 -20.05
CA GLU A 338 10.41 5.17 -21.20
C GLU A 338 8.92 5.13 -20.81
N PHE A 339 8.60 4.84 -19.55
CA PHE A 339 7.24 4.63 -19.04
C PHE A 339 6.63 5.88 -18.40
N VAL A 340 7.38 6.98 -18.40
CA VAL A 340 6.99 8.29 -17.88
C VAL A 340 7.35 9.37 -18.91
N PHE A 341 6.73 10.54 -18.79
CA PHE A 341 7.08 11.72 -19.56
C PHE A 341 7.09 12.95 -18.66
N CYS A 342 7.87 13.96 -19.01
CA CYS A 342 7.83 15.24 -18.34
C CYS A 342 6.69 16.13 -18.89
N ASP A 343 5.66 16.36 -18.09
CA ASP A 343 4.66 17.40 -18.35
C ASP A 343 5.30 18.78 -18.16
N ARG A 344 5.34 19.57 -19.24
CA ARG A 344 5.88 20.93 -19.29
C ARG A 344 4.78 21.99 -19.52
N SER A 345 3.51 21.62 -19.33
CA SER A 345 2.34 22.51 -19.55
C SER A 345 2.22 23.63 -18.51
N ASN A 346 2.99 23.57 -17.42
CA ASN A 346 2.97 24.51 -16.30
C ASN A 346 4.40 24.97 -15.95
N ASP A 347 4.54 26.10 -15.26
CA ASP A 347 5.84 26.70 -14.87
C ASP A 347 6.75 25.79 -14.01
N ALA A 348 6.17 24.75 -13.39
CA ALA A 348 6.88 23.72 -12.65
C ALA A 348 6.70 22.36 -13.35
N PRO A 349 7.66 21.93 -14.20
CA PRO A 349 7.60 20.65 -14.88
C PRO A 349 7.58 19.48 -13.92
N ILE A 350 6.83 18.44 -14.27
CA ILE A 350 6.62 17.27 -13.42
C ILE A 350 6.58 15.98 -14.23
N CYS A 351 7.06 14.89 -13.64
CA CYS A 351 6.93 13.57 -14.24
C CYS A 351 5.50 13.03 -14.13
N VAL A 352 5.04 12.41 -15.21
CA VAL A 352 3.70 11.83 -15.34
C VAL A 352 3.82 10.45 -15.95
N SER A 353 2.97 9.51 -15.53
CA SER A 353 2.93 8.17 -16.13
C SER A 353 2.52 8.25 -17.59
N LYS A 354 3.17 7.49 -18.49
CA LYS A 354 2.66 7.39 -19.87
C LYS A 354 1.31 6.67 -19.89
N ALA A 355 0.46 7.11 -20.80
CA ALA A 355 -0.82 6.49 -21.10
C ALA A 355 -0.64 5.29 -22.03
N ARG A 356 -1.44 4.24 -21.79
CA ARG A 356 -1.58 3.06 -22.65
C ARG A 356 -2.34 3.38 -23.94
N LEU A 357 -2.20 2.52 -24.94
CA LEU A 357 -3.02 2.60 -26.16
C LEU A 357 -4.53 2.56 -25.83
N GLY A 358 -5.30 3.43 -26.49
CA GLY A 358 -6.71 3.68 -26.19
C GLY A 358 -6.96 4.62 -25.00
N GLY A 359 -5.92 4.98 -24.23
CA GLY A 359 -6.01 5.94 -23.12
C GLY A 359 -6.04 7.40 -23.58
N HIS A 360 -6.51 8.30 -22.70
CA HIS A 360 -6.60 9.73 -23.00
C HIS A 360 -5.25 10.45 -22.85
N CYS A 361 -4.85 11.20 -23.88
CA CYS A 361 -3.58 11.94 -23.95
C CYS A 361 -3.71 13.45 -24.20
N GLY A 362 -4.92 13.98 -24.40
CA GLY A 362 -5.14 15.43 -24.49
C GLY A 362 -5.06 16.13 -23.13
N GLY A 363 -4.68 17.41 -23.13
CA GLY A 363 -4.57 18.25 -21.93
C GLY A 363 -3.13 18.60 -21.52
N PHE A 364 -2.15 17.96 -22.16
CA PHE A 364 -0.72 18.24 -22.01
C PHE A 364 -0.20 19.13 -23.15
N SER A 365 1.05 19.59 -23.05
CA SER A 365 1.72 20.36 -24.09
C SER A 365 1.88 19.56 -25.39
N ASN A 366 1.88 20.23 -26.54
CA ASN A 366 1.90 19.57 -27.86
C ASN A 366 3.16 18.74 -28.14
N ASP A 367 4.23 18.94 -27.37
CA ASP A 367 5.50 18.22 -27.41
C ASP A 367 5.60 17.08 -26.38
N ALA A 368 4.57 16.87 -25.54
CA ALA A 368 4.56 15.83 -24.52
C ALA A 368 4.44 14.41 -25.12
N ASP A 369 5.39 13.55 -24.78
CA ASP A 369 5.42 12.13 -25.17
C ASP A 369 4.50 11.29 -24.27
N VAL A 370 3.19 11.59 -24.30
CA VAL A 370 2.19 11.02 -23.38
C VAL A 370 1.95 9.53 -23.61
N CYS A 371 2.11 9.04 -24.84
CA CYS A 371 1.63 7.71 -25.25
C CYS A 371 2.75 6.67 -25.29
N TYR A 372 2.61 5.60 -24.50
CA TYR A 372 3.54 4.47 -24.59
C TYR A 372 3.34 3.68 -25.90
N ASN A 373 4.41 3.49 -26.68
CA ASN A 373 4.43 2.83 -27.99
C ASN A 373 3.32 3.32 -28.97
N GLY A 374 3.00 4.61 -28.89
CA GLY A 374 1.93 5.21 -29.66
C GLY A 374 2.14 6.69 -29.94
N THR A 375 1.13 7.34 -30.50
CA THR A 375 1.09 8.80 -30.67
C THR A 375 -0.30 9.33 -30.34
N CYS A 376 -0.40 10.59 -29.94
CA CYS A 376 -1.65 11.19 -29.51
C CYS A 376 -2.44 11.71 -30.72
N VAL A 377 -3.57 11.06 -31.05
CA VAL A 377 -4.44 11.44 -32.16
C VAL A 377 -5.85 11.68 -31.62
N ASN A 378 -6.40 12.87 -31.84
CA ASN A 378 -7.72 13.27 -31.34
C ASN A 378 -7.89 13.02 -29.83
N ASN A 379 -6.86 13.36 -29.04
CA ASN A 379 -6.76 13.14 -27.59
C ASN A 379 -6.71 11.67 -27.13
N ILE A 380 -6.54 10.70 -28.03
CA ILE A 380 -6.42 9.26 -27.71
C ILE A 380 -5.06 8.71 -28.18
N CYS A 381 -4.43 7.88 -27.36
CA CYS A 381 -3.21 7.18 -27.74
C CYS A 381 -3.52 6.08 -28.77
N VAL A 382 -3.01 6.23 -29.98
CA VAL A 382 -3.11 5.22 -31.05
C VAL A 382 -1.75 4.60 -31.33
N ALA A 383 -1.73 3.33 -31.77
CA ALA A 383 -0.49 2.65 -32.11
C ALA A 383 0.24 3.39 -33.24
N LEU A 384 1.56 3.42 -33.19
CA LEU A 384 2.36 3.91 -34.33
C LEU A 384 2.10 3.01 -35.55
N PRO A 385 2.02 3.57 -36.78
CA PRO A 385 1.96 2.74 -37.98
C PRO A 385 3.17 1.83 -38.00
N SER A 386 2.96 0.51 -38.06
CA SER A 386 4.06 -0.44 -38.17
C SER A 386 4.85 -0.12 -39.45
N THR A 387 6.04 0.45 -39.28
CA THR A 387 7.01 0.58 -40.38
C THR A 387 7.49 -0.83 -40.70
N THR A 388 6.74 -1.52 -41.54
CA THR A 388 7.12 -2.82 -42.11
C THR A 388 8.24 -2.58 -43.12
N THR A 389 9.40 -2.16 -42.65
CA THR A 389 10.66 -2.40 -43.34
C THR A 389 10.85 -3.90 -43.36
N LEU A 390 10.40 -4.53 -44.45
CA LEU A 390 10.82 -5.86 -44.85
C LEU A 390 12.35 -5.83 -44.97
N SER A 391 13.04 -6.16 -43.89
CA SER A 391 14.44 -6.59 -43.97
C SER A 391 14.44 -7.89 -44.77
N ALA A 392 14.88 -7.81 -46.01
CA ALA A 392 14.96 -8.94 -46.92
C ALA A 392 16.10 -9.90 -46.51
N SER A 393 15.91 -10.61 -45.40
CA SER A 393 16.81 -11.64 -44.89
C SER A 393 16.10 -12.69 -44.02
N GLU A 394 14.83 -12.99 -44.31
CA GLU A 394 14.07 -14.07 -43.65
C GLU A 394 13.09 -14.73 -44.65
N ALA A 395 13.63 -15.13 -45.81
CA ALA A 395 12.90 -15.82 -46.89
C ALA A 395 13.51 -17.18 -47.29
N GLU A 396 14.38 -17.73 -46.44
CA GLU A 396 14.90 -19.10 -46.38
C GLU A 396 15.20 -19.29 -44.87
N VAL A 397 14.41 -19.99 -44.05
CA VAL A 397 14.15 -21.44 -44.08
C VAL A 397 12.71 -21.73 -43.61
N SER A 398 11.82 -22.12 -44.51
CA SER A 398 10.55 -22.77 -44.14
C SER A 398 10.01 -23.67 -45.26
N LYS A 399 10.77 -24.72 -45.58
CA LYS A 399 10.28 -25.96 -46.17
C LYS A 399 11.01 -27.14 -45.51
N THR A 400 10.32 -28.28 -45.45
CA THR A 400 10.73 -29.57 -44.85
C THR A 400 11.03 -29.59 -43.35
N ALA A 401 10.01 -29.96 -42.56
CA ALA A 401 10.14 -30.81 -41.37
C ALA A 401 8.76 -31.40 -41.00
N GLU A 402 8.35 -32.48 -41.68
CA GLU A 402 7.30 -33.36 -41.16
C GLU A 402 7.84 -34.24 -40.03
N LEU A 403 6.94 -34.95 -39.34
CA LEU A 403 7.22 -35.80 -38.17
C LEU A 403 8.40 -36.76 -38.38
N GLU A 404 9.37 -36.73 -37.45
CA GLU A 404 10.11 -37.94 -37.06
C GLU A 404 10.08 -38.15 -35.54
N THR A 405 9.31 -39.15 -35.12
CA THR A 405 9.33 -39.69 -33.75
C THR A 405 10.57 -40.55 -33.54
N ASN A 406 11.61 -40.02 -32.91
CA ASN A 406 12.82 -40.80 -32.63
C ASN A 406 12.65 -41.71 -31.41
N LYS A 407 12.55 -43.02 -31.68
CA LYS A 407 12.77 -44.09 -30.69
C LYS A 407 14.25 -44.15 -30.34
N ILE A 408 14.60 -44.06 -29.06
CA ILE A 408 15.90 -44.49 -28.55
C ILE A 408 15.74 -45.89 -27.95
N THR A 409 16.55 -46.85 -28.39
CA THR A 409 16.62 -48.21 -27.82
C THR A 409 17.98 -48.41 -27.15
N ILE A 410 17.97 -49.15 -26.05
CA ILE A 410 19.04 -49.27 -25.05
C ILE A 410 19.94 -50.49 -25.32
N PRO A 411 21.19 -50.48 -24.86
CA PRO A 411 21.78 -51.66 -24.22
C PRO A 411 22.46 -51.31 -22.87
N GLY A 412 22.25 -52.00 -21.75
CA GLY A 412 21.29 -53.06 -21.42
C GLY A 412 21.74 -53.83 -20.16
N LYS A 413 20.81 -54.36 -19.35
CA LYS A 413 21.03 -55.58 -18.55
C LYS A 413 19.72 -56.20 -18.07
N ILE A 414 19.70 -57.53 -18.00
CA ILE A 414 18.54 -58.39 -17.78
C ILE A 414 18.43 -58.76 -16.30
N VAL A 415 17.21 -58.74 -15.74
CA VAL A 415 16.68 -59.77 -14.82
C VAL A 415 15.23 -60.05 -15.24
N HIS A 416 14.77 -61.29 -15.07
CA HIS A 416 13.53 -61.87 -15.60
C HIS A 416 12.30 -61.66 -14.69
N ASP A 417 11.19 -62.26 -15.14
CA ASP A 417 9.96 -62.63 -14.42
C ASP A 417 8.79 -61.61 -14.48
N ASP A 418 7.53 -61.97 -14.79
CA ASP A 418 6.99 -63.10 -15.59
C ASP A 418 5.49 -62.83 -15.93
N VAL A 419 4.84 -63.64 -16.80
CA VAL A 419 3.35 -63.78 -16.99
C VAL A 419 2.58 -62.58 -17.65
N ILE A 420 1.80 -62.62 -18.76
CA ILE A 420 0.97 -63.60 -19.54
C ILE A 420 -0.49 -63.76 -19.03
N VAL A 421 -1.59 -63.41 -19.73
CA VAL A 421 -1.85 -62.77 -21.04
C VAL A 421 -3.30 -62.22 -21.06
N GLY A 422 -3.68 -61.30 -21.96
CA GLY A 422 -5.11 -60.99 -22.20
C GLY A 422 -5.41 -59.83 -23.18
N LYS A 423 -5.67 -60.15 -24.45
CA LYS A 423 -6.31 -59.23 -25.42
C LYS A 423 -7.78 -59.61 -25.55
N ASP A 424 -8.66 -58.63 -25.80
CA ASP A 424 -9.59 -58.76 -26.94
C ASP A 424 -10.18 -57.41 -27.42
N LYS A 425 -10.82 -57.44 -28.60
CA LYS A 425 -11.20 -56.27 -29.41
C LYS A 425 -12.73 -56.10 -29.56
N VAL A 426 -13.12 -54.98 -30.19
CA VAL A 426 -14.27 -54.75 -31.11
C VAL A 426 -15.48 -53.93 -30.58
N ALA A 427 -15.44 -52.64 -30.95
CA ALA A 427 -16.45 -51.81 -31.66
C ALA A 427 -17.84 -51.40 -31.11
N SER A 428 -18.16 -50.13 -31.46
CA SER A 428 -19.44 -49.52 -31.89
C SER A 428 -20.60 -49.25 -30.91
N ASN A 429 -20.69 -47.98 -30.52
CA ASN A 429 -21.86 -47.09 -30.37
C ASN A 429 -23.30 -47.68 -30.29
N LEU A 430 -24.04 -47.36 -29.22
CA LEU A 430 -25.18 -46.40 -29.27
C LEU A 430 -25.73 -46.03 -27.85
N THR A 431 -26.47 -44.92 -27.78
CA THR A 431 -27.46 -44.53 -26.73
C THR A 431 -27.04 -44.26 -25.28
N THR A 432 -26.73 -42.99 -25.00
CA THR A 432 -27.39 -42.13 -23.99
C THR A 432 -27.93 -42.75 -22.67
N LYS A 433 -27.25 -42.48 -21.54
CA LYS A 433 -27.88 -42.26 -20.23
C LYS A 433 -27.22 -41.10 -19.48
N LYS A 434 -28.02 -40.08 -19.12
CA LYS A 434 -27.65 -38.96 -18.25
C LYS A 434 -27.82 -39.39 -16.78
N PRO A 435 -26.84 -39.17 -15.87
CA PRO A 435 -27.08 -39.16 -14.43
C PRO A 435 -27.43 -37.74 -13.93
N ALA A 436 -28.16 -37.67 -12.83
CA ALA A 436 -28.70 -36.42 -12.29
C ALA A 436 -27.67 -35.57 -11.54
N ASN A 437 -27.65 -34.26 -11.81
CA ASN A 437 -27.34 -33.22 -10.82
C ASN A 437 -27.79 -31.83 -11.31
N GLU A 438 -29.10 -31.61 -11.36
CA GLU A 438 -29.69 -30.36 -11.89
C GLU A 438 -30.92 -29.86 -11.11
N PHE A 439 -31.30 -30.55 -10.01
CA PHE A 439 -32.50 -30.21 -9.21
C PHE A 439 -32.21 -29.61 -7.83
N ALA A 440 -30.98 -29.72 -7.31
CA ALA A 440 -30.64 -29.20 -5.97
C ALA A 440 -30.38 -27.69 -5.93
N THR A 441 -30.04 -27.05 -7.05
CA THR A 441 -29.70 -25.63 -7.13
C THR A 441 -30.92 -24.70 -7.17
N SER A 442 -32.06 -25.17 -7.70
CA SER A 442 -33.31 -24.40 -7.77
C SER A 442 -33.87 -24.05 -6.39
N GLU A 443 -33.99 -25.04 -5.49
CA GLU A 443 -34.64 -24.85 -4.19
C GLU A 443 -33.78 -24.03 -3.22
N LEU A 444 -32.45 -24.24 -3.21
CA LEU A 444 -31.53 -23.41 -2.43
C LEU A 444 -31.56 -21.93 -2.89
N TYR A 445 -31.64 -21.68 -4.19
CA TYR A 445 -31.75 -20.31 -4.72
C TYR A 445 -33.09 -19.64 -4.35
N LYS A 446 -34.21 -20.37 -4.41
CA LYS A 446 -35.52 -19.87 -3.94
C LYS A 446 -35.54 -19.59 -2.44
N LEU A 447 -34.95 -20.47 -1.64
CA LEU A 447 -34.86 -20.29 -0.18
C LEU A 447 -34.01 -19.06 0.15
N ALA A 448 -32.82 -18.92 -0.44
CA ALA A 448 -31.96 -17.75 -0.26
C ALA A 448 -32.65 -16.44 -0.66
N LYS A 449 -33.35 -16.42 -1.81
CA LYS A 449 -34.09 -15.24 -2.27
C LYS A 449 -35.24 -14.87 -1.32
N THR A 450 -36.00 -15.87 -0.85
CA THR A 450 -37.09 -15.65 0.11
C THR A 450 -36.57 -15.12 1.45
N THR A 451 -35.41 -15.61 1.92
CA THR A 451 -34.72 -15.09 3.12
C THR A 451 -34.24 -13.64 2.93
N ILE A 452 -33.66 -13.31 1.77
CA ILE A 452 -33.20 -11.94 1.45
C ILE A 452 -34.38 -10.96 1.37
N ASP A 453 -35.48 -11.34 0.72
CA ASP A 453 -36.64 -10.45 0.58
C ASP A 453 -37.40 -10.29 1.92
N SER A 454 -37.44 -11.34 2.76
CA SER A 454 -37.91 -11.23 4.16
C SER A 454 -37.04 -10.30 5.02
N ALA A 455 -35.71 -10.33 4.82
CA ALA A 455 -34.78 -9.44 5.51
C ALA A 455 -34.96 -7.97 5.08
N LYS A 456 -35.22 -7.71 3.79
CA LYS A 456 -35.54 -6.36 3.28
C LYS A 456 -36.83 -5.82 3.89
N GLU A 457 -37.91 -6.62 3.94
CA GLU A 457 -39.15 -6.18 4.62
C GLU A 457 -38.93 -5.86 6.10
N LYS A 458 -38.10 -6.65 6.79
CA LYS A 458 -37.79 -6.43 8.20
C LYS A 458 -37.02 -5.12 8.42
N ILE A 459 -36.02 -4.84 7.58
CA ILE A 459 -35.27 -3.58 7.59
C ILE A 459 -36.19 -2.38 7.28
N VAL A 460 -37.14 -2.51 6.34
CA VAL A 460 -38.12 -1.45 6.03
C VAL A 460 -39.09 -1.21 7.20
N LYS A 461 -39.53 -2.26 7.90
CA LYS A 461 -40.38 -2.15 9.11
C LYS A 461 -39.61 -1.56 10.31
N GLU A 462 -38.34 -1.90 10.49
CA GLU A 462 -37.49 -1.32 11.54
C GLU A 462 -37.14 0.15 11.25
N ALA A 463 -36.91 0.51 9.97
CA ALA A 463 -36.69 1.89 9.55
C ALA A 463 -37.95 2.79 9.66
N THR A 464 -39.15 2.22 9.57
CA THR A 464 -40.42 2.94 9.84
C THR A 464 -40.81 2.94 11.32
N SER A 465 -40.14 2.13 12.16
CA SER A 465 -40.35 2.09 13.62
C SER A 465 -39.51 3.11 14.40
N SER A 466 -38.47 3.71 13.79
CA SER A 466 -37.55 4.61 14.50
C SER A 466 -37.93 6.11 14.43
N TYR A 467 -38.93 6.47 13.63
CA TYR A 467 -39.46 7.83 13.52
C TYR A 467 -40.99 7.86 13.63
N PRO A 468 -41.57 7.89 14.85
CA PRO A 468 -42.97 8.22 15.02
C PRO A 468 -43.19 9.71 14.70
N ASN A 469 -44.15 10.00 13.82
CA ASN A 469 -44.60 11.36 13.50
C ASN A 469 -45.01 12.12 14.77
N LYS A 470 -44.19 13.08 15.23
CA LYS A 470 -44.59 14.07 16.23
C LYS A 470 -45.22 15.30 15.56
N LEU A 471 -46.48 15.15 15.17
CA LEU A 471 -47.40 16.26 14.99
C LEU A 471 -48.76 15.86 15.57
N ASN A 472 -48.93 16.12 16.87
CA ASN A 472 -50.18 16.47 17.53
C ASN A 472 -49.97 16.58 19.05
N ASN A 473 -50.23 17.75 19.61
CA ASN A 473 -50.94 17.84 20.89
C ASN A 473 -51.77 19.13 20.87
N PRO A 474 -53.10 19.08 21.04
CA PRO A 474 -53.95 20.26 21.02
C PRO A 474 -53.99 20.92 22.41
N SER A 475 -54.11 22.25 22.44
CA SER A 475 -54.92 23.04 23.40
C SER A 475 -54.49 24.50 23.37
N LEU A 476 -55.26 25.33 22.66
CA LEU A 476 -55.97 26.48 23.23
C LEU A 476 -56.76 27.19 22.13
N ILE A 477 -58.02 27.48 22.43
CA ILE A 477 -58.99 28.19 21.60
C ILE A 477 -58.87 29.67 21.99
N ASP A 478 -58.72 30.60 21.02
CA ASP A 478 -59.80 31.59 20.78
C ASP A 478 -59.67 32.41 19.48
N ASP A 479 -60.83 32.91 19.07
CA ASP A 479 -61.22 33.86 18.01
C ASP A 479 -60.17 34.61 17.16
N GLY A 480 -60.19 34.28 15.87
CA GLY A 480 -60.76 35.17 14.84
C GLY A 480 -60.13 36.54 14.56
N LYS A 481 -59.37 36.65 13.45
CA LYS A 481 -59.63 37.64 12.38
C LYS A 481 -58.80 37.40 11.11
N VAL A 482 -59.44 37.58 9.95
CA VAL A 482 -58.78 37.66 8.65
C VAL A 482 -58.28 39.08 8.42
N THR A 483 -56.97 39.25 8.27
CA THR A 483 -56.38 40.45 7.63
C THR A 483 -55.24 40.04 6.69
N LYS A 484 -55.30 40.54 5.45
CA LYS A 484 -54.19 40.43 4.50
C LYS A 484 -53.09 41.41 4.91
N SER A 485 -51.85 40.94 5.01
CA SER A 485 -50.66 41.78 4.88
C SER A 485 -49.64 41.09 3.98
N THR A 486 -49.36 41.72 2.84
CA THR A 486 -48.24 41.37 1.96
C THR A 486 -46.93 41.76 2.62
N GLU A 487 -46.00 40.83 2.79
CA GLU A 487 -44.59 41.17 3.01
C GLU A 487 -43.63 40.18 2.34
N LYS A 488 -42.40 40.65 2.10
CA LYS A 488 -41.54 40.18 1.01
C LYS A 488 -40.71 38.95 1.36
N ILE A 489 -40.58 38.05 0.39
CA ILE A 489 -39.55 37.00 0.37
C ILE A 489 -38.17 37.68 0.19
N PRO A 490 -37.17 37.46 1.06
CA PRO A 490 -35.79 37.83 0.81
C PRO A 490 -35.21 36.93 -0.29
N GLN A 491 -34.68 37.54 -1.36
CA GLN A 491 -34.00 36.79 -2.43
C GLN A 491 -32.59 36.37 -2.00
N GLU A 492 -32.16 35.17 -2.41
CA GLU A 492 -30.76 34.74 -2.33
C GLU A 492 -29.85 35.68 -3.15
N PRO A 493 -28.68 36.08 -2.63
CA PRO A 493 -27.74 36.91 -3.37
C PRO A 493 -27.02 36.08 -4.45
N LYS A 494 -27.36 36.32 -5.71
CA LYS A 494 -26.60 35.83 -6.87
C LYS A 494 -25.18 36.38 -6.84
N ILE A 495 -24.17 35.51 -6.89
CA ILE A 495 -22.76 35.89 -7.06
C ILE A 495 -22.48 36.10 -8.57
N PRO A 496 -22.08 37.30 -9.02
CA PRO A 496 -21.70 37.52 -10.41
C PRO A 496 -20.20 37.26 -10.63
N SER A 497 -19.88 36.60 -11.74
CA SER A 497 -18.50 36.43 -12.22
C SER A 497 -17.87 37.76 -12.64
N LYS A 498 -16.70 38.11 -12.08
CA LYS A 498 -15.68 38.90 -12.80
C LYS A 498 -14.30 38.80 -12.16
N SER A 499 -13.29 38.75 -13.04
CA SER A 499 -11.86 38.81 -12.75
C SER A 499 -11.45 40.10 -12.05
N LEU A 500 -10.48 40.04 -11.13
CA LEU A 500 -9.61 41.18 -10.83
C LEU A 500 -8.24 40.70 -10.31
N SER A 501 -7.20 41.11 -11.03
CA SER A 501 -5.79 40.98 -10.67
C SER A 501 -5.41 41.95 -9.55
N TYR A 502 -4.61 41.51 -8.56
CA TYR A 502 -3.88 42.43 -7.69
C TYR A 502 -2.48 41.91 -7.34
N LEU A 503 -1.47 42.74 -7.58
CA LEU A 503 -0.09 42.54 -7.10
C LEU A 503 -0.02 42.88 -5.60
N PRO A 504 0.88 42.23 -4.82
CA PRO A 504 1.33 42.75 -3.54
C PRO A 504 2.46 43.79 -3.72
N THR A 505 2.29 44.97 -3.13
CA THR A 505 3.33 46.02 -3.07
C THR A 505 4.38 45.76 -1.99
N THR A 506 5.57 46.34 -2.21
CA THR A 506 6.82 46.06 -1.48
C THR A 506 7.00 46.84 -0.17
N THR A 507 7.61 46.20 0.84
CA THR A 507 8.41 46.91 1.86
C THR A 507 9.65 46.15 2.34
N LYS A 508 10.79 46.49 1.73
CA LYS A 508 12.21 46.39 2.16
C LYS A 508 12.62 45.50 3.37
N MET A 509 13.56 44.58 3.09
CA MET A 509 14.68 44.24 4.00
C MET A 509 16.04 44.51 3.30
N PRO A 510 17.16 44.69 4.04
CA PRO A 510 18.38 45.32 3.51
C PRO A 510 19.36 44.39 2.77
N SER A 511 20.38 45.01 2.17
CA SER A 511 21.22 44.48 1.09
C SER A 511 22.46 43.67 1.52
N LYS A 512 22.64 42.51 0.87
CA LYS A 512 23.88 41.89 0.36
C LYS A 512 25.17 41.93 1.21
N THR A 513 25.68 40.72 1.52
CA THR A 513 27.13 40.44 1.51
C THR A 513 27.42 39.22 0.61
N LYS A 514 28.43 39.31 -0.25
CA LYS A 514 28.83 38.24 -1.19
C LYS A 514 29.58 37.12 -0.45
N ILE A 515 29.28 35.85 -0.74
CA ILE A 515 30.23 34.74 -0.54
C ILE A 515 30.36 33.94 -1.86
N LYS A 516 31.60 33.55 -2.18
CA LYS A 516 32.00 32.95 -3.48
C LYS A 516 31.61 31.48 -3.57
N LYS A 517 31.27 31.02 -4.78
CA LYS A 517 31.33 29.60 -5.17
C LYS A 517 32.74 29.04 -4.91
N LEU A 518 32.82 27.82 -4.40
CA LEU A 518 34.03 26.99 -4.50
C LEU A 518 33.63 25.53 -4.74
N LYS A 519 34.06 25.01 -5.90
CA LYS A 519 33.95 23.59 -6.27
C LYS A 519 34.84 22.77 -5.33
N LYS A 520 34.44 21.53 -5.01
CA LYS A 520 35.38 20.50 -4.53
C LYS A 520 35.52 19.40 -5.58
N HIS A 521 36.72 19.29 -6.14
CA HIS A 521 37.17 18.09 -6.83
C HIS A 521 37.76 17.09 -5.82
N SER A 522 37.69 15.81 -6.20
CA SER A 522 38.44 14.72 -5.57
C SER A 522 39.95 14.98 -5.55
N LEU A 523 40.63 14.52 -4.50
CA LEU A 523 42.06 14.17 -4.57
C LEU A 523 42.39 13.03 -3.60
N ILE A 524 43.11 12.04 -4.11
CA ILE A 524 43.60 10.85 -3.42
C ILE A 524 44.98 11.13 -2.83
N THR A 525 45.26 10.70 -1.59
CA THR A 525 46.63 10.35 -1.18
C THR A 525 46.66 9.23 -0.14
N LYS A 526 47.59 8.28 -0.32
CA LYS A 526 47.97 7.25 0.67
C LYS A 526 49.13 7.76 1.52
N LYS A 527 49.18 7.47 2.83
CA LYS A 527 50.26 6.65 3.46
C LYS A 527 50.25 6.61 5.01
N GLN A 528 50.36 5.36 5.51
CA GLN A 528 51.22 4.86 6.59
C GLN A 528 51.18 5.42 8.04
N LYS A 529 50.65 4.55 8.93
CA LYS A 529 51.24 4.07 10.20
C LYS A 529 52.37 4.88 10.87
N LYS A 530 52.17 5.21 12.15
CA LYS A 530 53.05 4.82 13.29
C LYS A 530 52.38 5.09 14.64
N SER A 531 52.42 4.11 15.55
CA SER A 531 52.28 4.33 17.00
C SER A 531 53.65 4.69 17.59
N PRO A 532 53.71 5.27 18.81
CA PRO A 532 54.17 4.47 19.94
C PRO A 532 53.36 4.71 21.24
N SER A 533 53.88 4.26 22.38
CA SER A 533 53.13 3.90 23.58
C SER A 533 53.73 4.43 24.91
N ILE A 534 52.89 4.44 25.96
CA ILE A 534 53.21 4.26 27.40
C ILE A 534 53.74 5.45 28.26
N ALA A 535 53.22 5.49 29.52
CA ALA A 535 53.77 6.02 30.79
C ALA A 535 53.41 7.42 31.37
N ASN A 536 52.32 7.43 32.16
CA ASN A 536 52.26 7.62 33.64
C ASN A 536 52.54 8.96 34.40
N LYS A 537 51.59 9.25 35.32
CA LYS A 537 51.67 9.90 36.67
C LYS A 537 51.89 11.43 36.84
N LYS A 538 50.87 12.14 37.37
CA LYS A 538 50.75 12.52 38.81
C LYS A 538 49.36 13.13 39.17
N SER A 539 49.15 13.42 40.46
CA SER A 539 47.84 13.58 41.17
C SER A 539 47.61 14.99 41.77
N LEU A 540 46.45 15.16 42.46
CA LEU A 540 45.89 16.27 43.29
C LEU A 540 44.79 17.12 42.59
N THR A 541 43.64 17.50 43.19
CA THR A 541 42.95 17.17 44.48
C THR A 541 41.45 17.55 44.40
N THR A 542 40.59 16.99 45.27
CA THR A 542 39.12 17.25 45.37
C THR A 542 38.76 18.49 46.21
N PRO A 543 37.49 18.99 46.17
CA PRO A 543 36.52 18.58 47.22
C PRO A 543 35.07 18.34 46.74
N LYS A 544 34.23 17.81 47.64
CA LYS A 544 32.83 17.33 47.44
C LYS A 544 31.84 18.08 48.35
N PRO A 545 30.56 18.20 47.93
CA PRO A 545 29.41 17.92 48.81
C PRO A 545 28.35 17.01 48.11
N THR A 546 27.09 16.95 48.55
CA THR A 546 26.62 16.02 49.61
C THR A 546 25.23 15.47 49.20
N ILE A 547 24.81 14.32 49.74
CA ILE A 547 23.49 13.69 49.51
C ILE A 547 22.85 13.34 50.87
N PRO A 548 21.54 13.55 51.08
CA PRO A 548 20.80 12.99 52.22
C PRO A 548 20.15 11.62 51.89
N THR A 549 20.16 10.71 52.86
CA THR A 549 19.56 9.35 52.82
C THR A 549 18.34 9.28 53.76
N THR A 550 17.30 8.49 53.47
CA THR A 550 16.89 7.18 54.07
C THR A 550 15.34 7.06 53.99
N PRO A 551 14.64 5.96 54.38
CA PRO A 551 14.97 4.52 54.49
C PRO A 551 13.96 3.60 53.70
N PRO A 552 14.13 2.25 53.69
CA PRO A 552 13.26 1.30 52.95
C PRO A 552 12.20 0.58 53.83
N LEU A 553 11.16 -0.03 53.23
CA LEU A 553 10.19 -0.90 53.93
C LEU A 553 9.48 -1.95 53.02
N ALA A 554 9.77 -3.23 53.31
CA ALA A 554 8.95 -4.45 53.31
C ALA A 554 8.05 -4.92 52.12
N ASP A 555 8.25 -6.19 51.74
CA ASP A 555 7.33 -7.04 50.95
C ASP A 555 6.06 -7.48 51.71
N LYS A 556 4.96 -7.72 50.98
CA LYS A 556 3.95 -8.78 51.20
C LYS A 556 3.03 -8.94 49.96
N PRO A 557 2.24 -10.04 49.82
CA PRO A 557 2.13 -10.75 48.54
C PRO A 557 0.95 -10.34 47.63
N LEU A 558 1.07 -10.75 46.36
CA LEU A 558 -0.01 -10.73 45.37
C LEU A 558 -1.23 -11.55 45.84
N GLN A 559 -2.42 -10.96 45.72
CA GLN A 559 -3.68 -11.70 45.65
C GLN A 559 -4.12 -11.79 44.19
N ASN A 560 -4.59 -12.98 43.79
CA ASN A 560 -5.28 -13.18 42.52
C ASN A 560 -6.66 -12.50 42.58
N SER A 561 -7.04 -11.83 41.51
CA SER A 561 -8.43 -11.55 41.17
C SER A 561 -8.64 -11.91 39.69
N GLU A 562 -9.35 -13.00 39.46
CA GLU A 562 -9.91 -13.32 38.14
C GLU A 562 -11.01 -12.30 37.84
N ASP A 563 -10.99 -11.67 36.66
CA ASP A 563 -12.18 -11.03 36.10
C ASP A 563 -12.05 -10.88 34.58
N GLY A 564 -12.95 -11.53 33.86
CA GLY A 564 -13.27 -11.27 32.46
C GLY A 564 -14.79 -11.38 32.26
N PRO A 565 -15.35 -10.92 31.12
CA PRO A 565 -14.69 -10.47 29.92
C PRO A 565 -15.08 -9.03 29.51
N SER A 566 -14.13 -8.09 29.55
CA SER A 566 -14.27 -6.76 28.93
C SER A 566 -14.24 -6.80 27.39
N ASN A 567 -13.66 -7.86 26.82
CA ASN A 567 -13.37 -8.00 25.38
C ASN A 567 -14.61 -7.98 24.46
N LEU A 568 -15.77 -8.47 24.92
CA LEU A 568 -16.98 -8.54 24.08
C LEU A 568 -17.59 -7.16 23.79
N LYS A 569 -17.56 -6.23 24.74
CA LYS A 569 -18.01 -4.85 24.50
C LYS A 569 -17.03 -4.07 23.63
N PHE A 570 -15.72 -4.33 23.76
CA PHE A 570 -14.70 -3.71 22.91
C PHE A 570 -14.75 -4.20 21.46
N SER A 571 -14.95 -5.50 21.21
CA SER A 571 -15.10 -6.05 19.85
C SER A 571 -16.29 -5.43 19.09
N LEU A 572 -17.41 -5.18 19.77
CA LEU A 572 -18.56 -4.48 19.21
C LEU A 572 -18.28 -3.00 18.91
N ASN A 573 -17.51 -2.32 19.76
CA ASN A 573 -17.19 -0.91 19.57
C ASN A 573 -16.15 -0.70 18.45
N LEU A 574 -15.15 -1.59 18.36
CA LEU A 574 -14.16 -1.60 17.27
C LEU A 574 -14.81 -1.88 15.91
N ASN A 575 -15.77 -2.82 15.85
CA ASN A 575 -16.57 -3.07 14.65
C ASN A 575 -17.43 -1.85 14.25
N ASN A 576 -17.88 -1.03 15.20
CA ASN A 576 -18.60 0.21 14.88
C ASN A 576 -17.62 1.30 14.40
N GLN A 577 -16.46 1.47 15.05
CA GLN A 577 -15.43 2.43 14.60
C GLN A 577 -14.85 2.06 13.22
N MET A 578 -14.69 0.76 12.88
CA MET A 578 -14.33 0.32 11.52
C MET A 578 -15.48 0.49 10.52
N LYS A 579 -16.74 0.29 10.93
CA LYS A 579 -17.90 0.65 10.09
C LYS A 579 -17.98 2.14 9.85
N ASP A 580 -17.59 2.96 10.82
CA ASP A 580 -17.49 4.41 10.66
C ASP A 580 -16.32 4.78 9.74
N PHE A 581 -15.17 4.11 9.79
CA PHE A 581 -14.12 4.26 8.75
C PHE A 581 -14.65 3.94 7.34
N LEU A 582 -15.41 2.85 7.20
CA LEU A 582 -16.12 2.51 5.97
C LEU A 582 -17.12 3.60 5.55
N MET A 583 -18.00 4.06 6.45
CA MET A 583 -19.04 5.05 6.16
C MET A 583 -18.51 6.47 5.93
N ILE A 584 -17.43 6.86 6.60
CA ILE A 584 -16.83 8.20 6.52
C ILE A 584 -16.00 8.34 5.23
N ILE A 585 -15.43 7.25 4.71
CA ILE A 585 -14.86 7.23 3.35
C ILE A 585 -15.98 7.16 2.29
N ILE A 586 -17.19 6.69 2.63
CA ILE A 586 -18.38 6.73 1.77
C ILE A 586 -19.20 8.01 2.04
N GLY A 587 -18.64 9.17 1.69
CA GLY A 587 -19.40 10.42 1.67
C GLY A 587 -20.64 10.31 0.75
N PRO A 588 -21.83 10.79 1.17
CA PRO A 588 -23.07 10.55 0.43
C PRO A 588 -23.11 11.34 -0.89
N GLN A 589 -22.89 10.64 -2.00
CA GLN A 589 -23.12 11.13 -3.35
C GLN A 589 -24.62 11.38 -3.58
N LYS A 590 -25.08 12.61 -3.33
CA LYS A 590 -26.36 13.10 -3.86
C LYS A 590 -26.26 13.19 -5.39
N ARG A 591 -26.66 12.12 -6.08
CA ARG A 591 -26.98 12.19 -7.50
C ARG A 591 -28.27 13.00 -7.68
N GLU A 592 -28.16 14.22 -8.20
CA GLU A 592 -29.28 14.84 -8.89
C GLU A 592 -29.55 14.05 -10.17
N VAL A 593 -30.57 13.19 -10.12
CA VAL A 593 -31.12 12.58 -11.33
C VAL A 593 -31.95 13.64 -12.03
N ASN A 594 -31.40 14.22 -13.10
CA ASN A 594 -32.15 15.09 -14.01
C ASN A 594 -33.31 14.31 -14.63
N GLY A 595 -34.48 14.40 -14.01
CA GLY A 595 -35.72 13.80 -14.49
C GLY A 595 -36.23 14.55 -15.71
N LYS A 596 -36.35 13.86 -16.84
CA LYS A 596 -37.14 14.35 -17.98
C LYS A 596 -38.62 14.42 -17.58
N LYS A 597 -39.17 15.63 -17.51
CA LYS A 597 -40.48 15.96 -18.08
C LYS A 597 -40.56 17.44 -18.40
#